data_AF-A0A0F9SGD3-F1
#
_entry.id   AF-A0A0F9SGD3-F1
#
_cell.length_a   1.000
_cell.length_b   1.000
_cell.length_c   1.000
_cell.angle_alpha   90.00
_cell.angle_beta   90.00
_cell.angle_gamma   90.00
#
_symmetry.space_group_name_H-M   'P 1'
#
loop_
_entity.id
_entity.type
_entity.pdbx_description
1 polymer ?
#
loop_
_entity_poly.entity_id
_entity_poly.type
_entity_poly.pdbx_seq_one_letter_code
_entity_poly.pdbx_strand_id
1 'polypeptide(L)'
;MTDKVILLRILKLTEQMLSAAEREEWVELAQLNDTRLQDIERAFPLTIGENSQQYQIVIAKIIEKNQSVEALCKQEHQSIKLELSHFNKSKKVASAYSEN
;
A
#
# COMPACT_ATOMS: atom_id res chain seq x y z
N MET A 1 11.20 -7.20 -22.39
CA MET A 1 11.09 -7.81 -21.05
C MET A 1 9.87 -8.72 -21.10
N THR A 2 9.96 -9.98 -20.67
CA THR A 2 8.82 -10.91 -20.75
C THR A 2 7.79 -10.61 -19.65
N ASP A 3 6.50 -10.76 -19.92
CA ASP A 3 5.40 -10.49 -18.97
C ASP A 3 5.60 -11.17 -17.62
N LYS A 4 6.15 -12.39 -17.64
CA LYS A 4 6.54 -13.14 -16.44
C LYS A 4 7.48 -12.34 -15.52
N VAL A 5 8.50 -11.70 -16.08
CA VAL A 5 9.50 -10.94 -15.31
C VAL A 5 8.85 -9.72 -14.66
N ILE A 6 7.98 -9.02 -15.41
CA ILE A 6 7.28 -7.84 -14.89
C ILE A 6 6.30 -8.25 -13.78
N LEU A 7 5.50 -9.31 -13.97
CA LEU A 7 4.59 -9.80 -12.94
C LEU A 7 5.30 -10.25 -11.66
N LEU A 8 6.43 -10.95 -11.77
CA LEU A 8 7.23 -11.34 -10.61
C LEU A 8 7.84 -10.12 -9.90
N ARG A 9 8.23 -9.08 -10.64
CA ARG A 9 8.70 -7.82 -10.06
C ARG A 9 7.58 -7.09 -9.33
N ILE A 10 6.37 -7.01 -9.91
CA ILE A 10 5.19 -6.42 -9.26
C ILE A 10 4.85 -7.18 -7.97
N LEU A 11 4.90 -8.52 -7.99
CA LEU A 11 4.72 -9.34 -6.79
C LEU A 11 5.76 -9.01 -5.74
N LYS A 12 7.05 -8.92 -6.11
CA LYS A 12 8.12 -8.57 -5.18
C LYS A 12 7.94 -7.20 -4.55
N LEU A 13 7.57 -6.19 -5.35
CA LEU A 13 7.26 -4.85 -4.86
C LEU A 13 6.07 -4.86 -3.89
N THR A 14 5.03 -5.66 -4.19
CA THR A 14 3.87 -5.80 -3.30
C THR A 14 4.23 -6.48 -1.97
N GLU A 15 5.15 -7.45 -1.97
CA GLU A 15 5.70 -8.04 -0.74
C GLU A 15 6.51 -7.02 0.08
N GLN A 16 7.31 -6.18 -0.58
CA GLN A 16 8.05 -5.11 0.08
C GLN A 16 7.10 -4.07 0.68
N MET A 17 6.05 -3.69 -0.04
CA MET A 17 5.01 -2.78 0.47
C MET A 17 4.32 -3.34 1.71
N LEU A 18 3.99 -4.64 1.70
CA LEU A 18 3.42 -5.29 2.89
C LEU A 18 4.38 -5.23 4.06
N SER A 19 5.65 -5.55 3.84
CA SER A 19 6.67 -5.48 4.88
C SER A 19 6.88 -4.06 5.43
N ALA A 20 6.85 -3.05 4.56
CA ALA A 20 6.91 -1.64 4.97
C ALA A 20 5.67 -1.22 5.77
N ALA A 21 4.47 -1.67 5.36
CA ALA A 21 3.23 -1.43 6.11
C ALA A 21 3.26 -2.06 7.51
N GLU A 22 3.75 -3.31 7.62
CA GLU A 22 3.92 -4.03 8.89
C GLU A 22 4.93 -3.35 9.84
N ARG A 23 5.90 -2.61 9.27
CA ARG A 23 6.89 -1.80 10.01
C ARG A 23 6.49 -0.34 10.19
N GLU A 24 5.29 0.05 9.76
CA GLU A 24 4.79 1.45 9.81
C GLU A 24 5.68 2.44 9.01
N GLU A 25 6.43 1.96 8.02
CA GLU A 25 7.33 2.75 7.17
C GLU A 25 6.54 3.38 6.00
N TRP A 26 5.60 4.28 6.32
CA TRP A 26 4.63 4.83 5.36
C TRP A 26 5.24 5.59 4.18
N VAL A 27 6.39 6.25 4.39
CA VAL A 27 7.12 6.95 3.32
C VAL A 27 7.73 5.96 2.34
N GLU A 28 8.34 4.88 2.83
CA GLU A 28 8.87 3.81 1.98
C GLU A 28 7.75 3.13 1.20
N LEU A 29 6.62 2.85 1.86
CA LEU A 29 5.44 2.26 1.22
C LEU A 29 4.97 3.09 0.02
N ALA A 30 4.91 4.42 0.16
CA ALA A 30 4.53 5.31 -0.93
C ALA A 30 5.50 5.23 -2.11
N GLN A 31 6.81 5.27 -1.85
CA GLN A 31 7.86 5.17 -2.88
C GLN A 31 7.84 3.81 -3.62
N LEU A 32 7.61 2.73 -2.88
CA LEU A 32 7.45 1.39 -3.45
C LEU A 32 6.20 1.31 -4.33
N ASN A 33 5.10 1.94 -3.92
CA ASN A 33 3.87 1.98 -4.70
C ASN A 33 4.04 2.74 -6.03
N ASP A 34 4.75 3.87 -6.02
CA ASP A 34 5.04 4.63 -7.25
C ASP A 34 5.83 3.78 -8.26
N THR A 35 6.83 3.04 -7.76
CA THR A 35 7.62 2.12 -8.59
C THR A 35 6.74 0.98 -9.13
N ARG A 36 5.88 0.41 -8.28
CA ARG A 36 4.95 -0.66 -8.67
C ARG A 36 3.95 -0.21 -9.71
N LEU A 37 3.42 1.00 -9.60
CA LEU A 37 2.45 1.57 -10.54
C LEU A 37 3.06 1.69 -11.94
N GLN A 38 4.29 2.19 -12.04
CA GLN A 38 5.01 2.27 -13.31
C GLN A 38 5.19 0.89 -13.96
N ASP A 39 5.47 -0.15 -13.17
CA ASP A 39 5.61 -1.51 -13.67
C ASP A 39 4.26 -2.10 -14.12
N ILE A 40 3.17 -1.82 -13.41
CA ILE A 40 1.81 -2.21 -13.80
C ILE A 40 1.44 -1.54 -15.13
N GLU A 41 1.59 -0.22 -15.24
CA GLU A 41 1.26 0.52 -16.46
C GLU A 41 2.04 0.03 -17.69
N ARG A 42 3.29 -0.42 -17.49
CA ARG A 42 4.11 -1.03 -18.55
C ARG A 42 3.73 -2.46 -18.87
N ALA A 43 3.15 -3.20 -17.92
CA ALA A 43 2.78 -4.60 -18.08
C ALA A 43 1.51 -4.78 -18.91
N PHE A 44 0.58 -3.83 -18.83
CA PHE A 44 -0.73 -3.97 -19.43
C PHE A 44 -0.81 -3.36 -20.85
N PRO A 45 -1.49 -4.01 -21.80
CA PRO A 45 -2.15 -5.32 -21.67
C PRO A 45 -1.14 -6.47 -21.67
N LEU A 46 -1.33 -7.46 -20.79
CA LEU A 46 -0.51 -8.66 -20.76
C LEU A 46 -0.69 -9.43 -22.09
N THR A 47 0.41 -9.82 -22.73
CA THR A 47 0.40 -10.75 -23.86
C THR A 47 0.20 -12.17 -23.34
N ILE A 48 -1.07 -12.55 -23.16
CA ILE A 48 -1.46 -13.88 -22.66
C ILE A 48 -1.12 -14.95 -23.71
N GLY A 49 0.04 -15.59 -23.55
CA GLY A 49 0.44 -16.79 -24.29
C GLY A 49 0.12 -18.09 -23.53
N GLU A 50 0.79 -19.18 -23.89
CA GLU A 50 0.62 -20.55 -23.34
C GLU A 50 0.80 -20.68 -21.80
N ASN A 51 1.26 -19.62 -21.11
CA ASN A 51 1.54 -19.59 -19.67
C ASN A 51 0.44 -18.92 -18.82
N SER A 52 -0.78 -18.80 -19.34
CA SER A 52 -1.90 -18.07 -18.70
C SER A 52 -2.17 -18.50 -17.26
N GLN A 53 -2.12 -19.80 -16.95
CA GLN A 53 -2.38 -20.32 -15.61
C GLN A 53 -1.30 -19.91 -14.59
N GLN A 54 -0.03 -19.90 -14.98
CA GLN A 54 1.06 -19.44 -14.09
C GLN A 54 0.92 -17.95 -13.78
N TYR A 55 0.50 -17.14 -14.77
CA TYR A 55 0.27 -15.71 -14.57
C TYR A 55 -0.93 -15.46 -13.67
N GLN A 56 -2.01 -16.24 -13.80
CA GLN A 56 -3.16 -16.16 -12.90
C GLN A 56 -2.76 -16.41 -11.43
N ILE A 57 -1.92 -17.40 -11.16
CA ILE A 57 -1.45 -17.69 -9.80
C ILE A 57 -0.66 -16.50 -9.23
N VAL A 58 0.21 -15.89 -10.04
CA VAL A 58 1.00 -14.72 -9.60
C VAL A 58 0.10 -13.51 -9.37
N ILE A 59 -0.85 -13.25 -10.26
CA ILE A 59 -1.82 -12.15 -10.14
C ILE A 59 -2.68 -12.33 -8.89
N ALA A 60 -3.16 -13.55 -8.62
CA ALA A 60 -3.94 -13.84 -7.41
C ALA A 60 -3.15 -13.51 -6.14
N LYS A 61 -1.86 -13.89 -6.08
CA LYS A 61 -0.97 -13.54 -4.96
C LYS A 61 -0.74 -12.04 -4.82
N ILE A 62 -0.60 -11.31 -5.94
CA ILE A 62 -0.49 -9.85 -5.92
C ILE A 62 -1.75 -9.24 -5.31
N ILE A 63 -2.93 -9.68 -5.73
CA ILE A 63 -4.22 -9.19 -5.23
C ILE A 63 -4.36 -9.45 -3.73
N GLU A 64 -4.10 -10.68 -3.28
CA GLU A 64 -4.16 -11.07 -1.87
C GLU A 64 -3.27 -10.16 -1.00
N LYS A 65 -2.00 -10.01 -1.38
CA LYS A 65 -1.06 -9.15 -0.62
C LYS A 65 -1.47 -7.67 -0.66
N ASN A 66 -1.98 -7.19 -1.78
CA ASN A 66 -2.47 -5.82 -1.90
C ASN A 66 -3.67 -5.57 -0.97
N GLN A 67 -4.58 -6.55 -0.81
CA GLN A 67 -5.68 -6.46 0.15
C GLN A 67 -5.17 -6.36 1.60
N SER A 68 -4.11 -7.08 1.95
CA SER A 68 -3.46 -6.96 3.26
C SER A 68 -2.86 -5.56 3.48
N VAL A 69 -2.16 -5.03 2.47
CA VAL A 69 -1.63 -3.64 2.51
C VAL A 69 -2.77 -2.63 2.69
N GLU A 70 -3.85 -2.76 1.93
CA GLU A 70 -5.02 -1.87 2.05
C GLU A 70 -5.66 -1.90 3.44
N ALA A 71 -5.73 -3.07 4.07
CA ALA A 71 -6.25 -3.21 5.42
C ALA A 71 -5.39 -2.44 6.43
N LEU A 72 -4.06 -2.59 6.35
CA LEU A 72 -3.12 -1.86 7.21
C LEU A 72 -3.21 -0.35 7.01
N CYS A 73 -3.25 0.12 5.76
CA CYS A 73 -3.42 1.55 5.46
C CYS A 73 -4.75 2.11 6.01
N LYS A 74 -5.84 1.35 5.93
CA LYS A 74 -7.15 1.77 6.48
C LYS A 74 -7.12 1.83 8.01
N GLN A 75 -6.49 0.85 8.65
CA GLN A 75 -6.32 0.83 10.10
C GLN A 75 -5.52 2.05 10.57
N GLU A 76 -4.39 2.32 9.92
CA GLU A 76 -3.55 3.47 10.29
C GLU A 76 -4.26 4.80 10.06
N HIS A 77 -4.98 4.94 8.93
CA HIS A 77 -5.77 6.15 8.67
C HIS A 77 -6.82 6.41 9.76
N GLN A 78 -7.45 5.36 10.28
CA GLN A 78 -8.38 5.47 11.40
C GLN A 78 -7.66 5.87 12.70
N SER A 79 -6.48 5.31 12.96
CA SER A 79 -5.64 5.67 14.12
C SER A 79 -5.29 7.17 14.11
N ILE A 80 -4.71 7.65 13.00
CA ILE A 80 -4.35 9.07 12.83
C ILE A 80 -5.57 9.99 12.99
N LYS A 81 -6.73 9.59 12.45
CA LYS A 81 -7.96 10.38 12.58
C LYS A 81 -8.40 10.51 14.05
N LEU A 82 -8.28 9.43 14.83
CA LEU A 82 -8.58 9.45 16.25
C LEU A 82 -7.60 10.37 16.99
N GLU A 83 -6.30 10.22 16.76
CA GLU A 83 -5.25 11.05 17.39
C GLU A 83 -5.46 12.54 17.11
N LEU A 84 -5.72 12.93 15.85
CA LEU A 84 -6.00 14.31 15.49
C LEU A 84 -7.28 14.83 16.16
N SER A 85 -8.30 13.99 16.34
CA SER A 85 -9.52 14.36 17.06
C SER A 85 -9.24 14.64 18.54
N HIS A 86 -8.38 13.83 19.18
CA HIS A 86 -7.96 14.02 20.56
C HIS A 86 -7.10 15.27 20.71
N PHE A 87 -6.13 15.48 19.83
CA PHE A 87 -5.29 16.67 19.82
C PHE A 87 -6.11 17.95 19.70
N ASN A 88 -7.10 17.98 18.78
CA ASN A 88 -7.99 19.13 18.62
C ASN A 88 -8.86 19.40 19.85
N LYS A 89 -9.31 18.36 20.56
CA LYS A 89 -10.02 18.52 21.83
C LYS A 89 -9.09 19.10 22.90
N SER A 90 -7.88 18.56 23.05
CA SER A 90 -6.88 19.05 24.00
C SER A 90 -6.51 20.51 23.75
N LYS A 91 -6.37 20.93 22.49
CA LYS A 91 -6.11 22.32 22.10
C LYS A 91 -7.25 23.26 22.51
N LYS A 92 -8.51 22.86 22.32
CA LYS A 92 -9.68 23.64 22.76
C LYS A 92 -9.75 23.78 24.28
N VAL A 93 -9.41 22.72 25.01
CA VAL A 93 -9.34 22.74 26.47
C VAL A 93 -8.22 23.67 26.92
N ALA A 94 -7.02 23.56 26.34
CA ALA A 94 -5.90 24.43 26.67
C ALA A 94 -6.18 25.91 26.41
N SER A 95 -6.84 26.25 25.29
CA SER A 95 -7.19 27.66 25.00
C SER A 95 -8.21 28.23 26.00
N ALA A 96 -9.17 27.41 26.44
CA ALA A 96 -10.17 27.82 27.43
C ALA A 96 -9.57 28.12 28.81
N TYR A 97 -8.45 27.46 29.17
CA TYR A 97 -7.74 27.73 30.43
C TYR A 97 -6.68 28.83 30.32
N SER A 98 -6.22 29.18 29.11
CA SER A 98 -5.26 30.28 28.91
C SER A 98 -5.91 31.66 28.71
N GLU A 99 -7.24 31.72 28.53
CA GLU A 99 -8.01 32.98 28.37
C GLU A 99 -8.62 33.50 29.68
N ASN A 100 -8.27 32.90 30.83
CA ASN A 100 -8.52 33.41 32.19
C ASN A 100 -7.21 33.83 32.87
#